data_AF-A0A524GDE8-F1
#
_entry.id   AF-A0A524GDE8-F1
#
_cell.length_a   1.000
_cell.length_b   1.000
_cell.length_c   1.000
_cell.angle_alpha   90.00
_cell.angle_beta   90.00
_cell.angle_gamma   90.00
#
_symmetry.space_group_name_H-M   'P 1'
#
loop_
_entity.id
_entity.type
_entity.pdbx_description
1 polymer ?
#
loop_
_entity_poly.entity_id
_entity_poly.type
_entity_poly.pdbx_seq_one_letter_code
_entity_poly.pdbx_strand_id
1 'polypeptide(L)'
;MRKSKKDAVSFRYALIVILFLSFFIPSVLCAGQPTGPGVTVLIYHRFGEDRYPTTNVSAERFREQLAYLMINNYQVISVSDLVSAIEHKTPLPDKAVVITIDDGYRSVFDVAWPILQSFGYPFTVFLYVKGIDSGSQAYMTWDQVRE
;
A
#
# COMPACT_ATOMS: atom_id res chain seq x y z
N MET A 1 9.53 -65.49 -33.71
CA MET A 1 9.21 -64.10 -33.30
C MET A 1 9.66 -63.87 -31.87
N ARG A 2 10.82 -63.22 -31.67
CA ARG A 2 11.39 -62.94 -30.34
C ARG A 2 11.53 -61.43 -30.22
N LYS A 3 10.48 -60.73 -29.75
CA LYS A 3 10.56 -59.28 -29.49
C LYS A 3 11.70 -59.04 -28.49
N SER A 4 12.61 -58.16 -28.87
CA SER A 4 13.91 -57.94 -28.23
C SER A 4 13.72 -57.44 -26.80
N LYS A 5 14.31 -58.13 -25.81
CA LYS A 5 14.31 -57.71 -24.40
C LYS A 5 14.89 -56.30 -24.20
N LYS A 6 15.68 -55.79 -25.16
CA LYS A 6 16.26 -54.44 -25.12
C LYS A 6 15.21 -53.32 -25.21
N ASP A 7 14.11 -53.58 -25.90
CA ASP A 7 13.05 -52.58 -26.13
C ASP A 7 12.24 -52.35 -24.85
N ALA A 8 11.99 -53.43 -24.10
CA ALA A 8 11.29 -53.39 -22.81
C ALA A 8 12.11 -52.70 -21.71
N VAL A 9 13.44 -52.84 -21.75
CA VAL A 9 14.35 -52.19 -20.80
C VAL A 9 14.44 -50.69 -21.08
N SER A 10 14.58 -50.30 -22.35
CA SER A 10 14.63 -48.89 -22.77
C SER A 10 13.31 -48.16 -22.46
N PHE A 11 12.17 -48.84 -22.62
CA PHE A 11 10.85 -48.30 -22.27
C PHE A 11 10.69 -48.10 -20.75
N ARG A 12 11.24 -49.00 -19.94
CA ARG A 12 11.22 -48.87 -18.46
C ARG A 12 12.06 -47.69 -17.98
N TYR A 13 13.23 -47.46 -18.57
CA TYR A 13 14.05 -46.29 -18.24
C TYR A 13 13.38 -44.98 -18.68
N ALA A 14 12.75 -44.95 -19.86
CA ALA A 14 11.97 -43.79 -20.29
C ALA A 14 10.81 -43.50 -19.33
N LEU A 15 10.09 -44.52 -18.85
CA LEU A 15 9.00 -44.35 -17.89
C LEU A 15 9.49 -43.84 -16.52
N ILE A 16 10.62 -44.35 -16.04
CA ILE A 16 11.25 -43.92 -14.77
C ILE A 16 11.73 -42.46 -14.88
N VAL A 17 12.31 -42.05 -16.02
CA VAL A 17 12.72 -40.67 -16.25
C VAL A 17 11.51 -39.72 -16.32
N ILE A 18 10.42 -40.12 -16.98
CA ILE A 18 9.17 -39.33 -17.03
C ILE A 18 8.54 -39.20 -15.63
N LEU A 19 8.55 -40.27 -14.83
CA LEU A 19 8.06 -40.27 -13.45
C LEU A 19 8.96 -39.45 -12.50
N PHE A 20 10.27 -39.42 -12.73
CA PHE A 20 11.19 -38.54 -11.97
C PHE A 20 11.03 -37.07 -12.37
N LEU A 21 10.84 -36.77 -13.66
CA LEU A 21 10.60 -35.41 -14.15
C LEU A 21 9.26 -34.85 -13.67
N SER A 22 8.22 -35.67 -13.53
CA SER A 22 6.94 -35.22 -12.97
C SER A 22 6.97 -35.00 -11.46
N PHE A 23 7.91 -35.62 -10.73
CA PHE A 23 8.15 -35.39 -9.30
C PHE A 23 8.98 -34.12 -9.02
N PHE A 24 9.66 -33.60 -10.03
CA PHE A 24 10.43 -32.34 -9.98
C PHE A 24 9.73 -31.17 -10.69
N ILE A 25 8.46 -31.31 -11.09
CA ILE A 25 7.62 -30.13 -11.29
C ILE A 25 7.38 -29.62 -9.88
N PRO A 26 8.01 -28.51 -9.45
CA PRO A 26 7.66 -27.97 -8.15
C PRO A 26 6.17 -27.70 -8.25
N SER A 27 5.41 -28.31 -7.34
CA SER A 27 4.05 -27.95 -7.02
C SER A 27 4.06 -26.53 -6.45
N VAL A 28 4.47 -25.56 -7.27
CA VAL A 28 4.08 -24.18 -7.15
C VAL A 28 2.62 -24.18 -7.56
N LEU A 29 1.80 -24.82 -6.72
CA LEU A 29 0.41 -24.43 -6.58
C LEU A 29 0.50 -22.92 -6.43
N CYS A 30 -0.04 -22.27 -7.45
CA CYS A 30 -0.34 -20.86 -7.43
C CYS A 30 -1.20 -20.63 -6.19
N ALA A 31 -0.57 -20.38 -5.04
CA ALA A 31 -1.10 -19.41 -4.12
C ALA A 31 -1.20 -18.17 -5.00
N GLY A 32 -2.41 -17.90 -5.51
CA GLY A 32 -2.66 -16.78 -6.37
C GLY A 32 -2.12 -15.55 -5.67
N GLN A 33 -0.94 -15.10 -6.08
CA GLN A 33 -0.52 -13.74 -5.81
C GLN A 33 -1.69 -12.90 -6.30
N PRO A 34 -2.24 -11.97 -5.50
CA PRO A 34 -3.29 -11.09 -5.99
C PRO A 34 -2.82 -10.53 -7.33
N THR A 35 -3.50 -10.93 -8.41
CA THR A 35 -3.05 -10.71 -9.79
C THR A 35 -3.36 -9.29 -10.26
N GLY A 36 -3.83 -8.43 -9.35
CA GLY A 36 -4.10 -7.02 -9.59
C GLY A 36 -3.10 -6.13 -8.86
N PRO A 37 -2.88 -4.90 -9.35
CA PRO A 37 -2.06 -3.91 -8.66
C PRO A 37 -2.57 -3.71 -7.23
N GLY A 38 -1.69 -3.94 -6.25
CA GLY A 38 -1.97 -3.63 -4.84
C GLY A 38 -1.93 -2.13 -4.58
N VAL A 39 -2.54 -1.71 -3.48
CA VAL A 39 -2.46 -0.33 -2.98
C VAL A 39 -1.60 -0.27 -1.73
N THR A 40 -0.76 0.75 -1.61
CA THR A 40 -0.07 1.07 -0.35
C THR A 40 -0.83 2.17 0.38
N VAL A 41 -1.20 1.93 1.64
CA VAL A 41 -1.86 2.92 2.50
C VAL A 41 -0.83 3.43 3.50
N LEU A 42 -0.46 4.71 3.38
CA LEU A 42 0.49 5.37 4.26
C LEU A 42 -0.26 6.00 5.44
N ILE A 43 0.28 5.82 6.65
CA ILE A 43 -0.27 6.37 7.88
C ILE A 43 0.69 7.38 8.50
N TYR A 44 0.17 8.58 8.75
CA TYR A 44 0.86 9.67 9.45
C TYR A 44 0.06 10.09 10.69
N HIS A 45 0.70 10.82 11.60
CA HIS A 45 0.03 11.36 12.79
C HIS A 45 0.43 12.83 13.00
N ARG A 46 1.72 13.10 13.23
CA ARG A 46 2.23 14.45 13.56
C ARG A 46 3.29 14.93 12.58
N PHE A 47 3.41 16.25 12.47
CA PHE A 47 4.33 16.90 11.53
C PHE A 47 5.12 18.03 12.19
N GLY A 48 6.45 17.91 12.21
CA GLY A 48 7.34 18.95 12.71
C GLY A 48 7.28 19.19 14.22
N GLU A 49 6.80 18.23 15.01
CA GLU A 49 6.74 18.31 16.47
C GLU A 49 7.93 17.59 17.15
N ASP A 50 8.79 18.32 17.83
CA ASP A 50 9.97 17.75 18.52
C ASP A 50 9.62 16.89 19.74
N ARG A 51 8.44 17.11 20.34
CA ARG A 51 8.04 16.49 21.60
C ARG A 51 7.65 15.01 21.47
N TYR A 52 7.24 14.56 20.28
CA TYR A 52 6.65 13.23 20.06
C TYR A 52 7.31 12.48 18.90
N PRO A 53 8.61 12.12 19.00
CA PRO A 53 9.41 11.68 17.85
C PRO A 53 8.97 10.34 17.24
N THR A 54 8.31 9.46 17.99
CA THR A 54 7.95 8.11 17.51
C THR A 54 6.79 8.09 16.52
N THR A 55 5.94 9.12 16.52
CA THR A 55 4.79 9.24 15.61
C THR A 55 4.81 10.57 14.85
N ASN A 56 5.99 11.20 14.74
CA ASN A 56 6.18 12.49 14.09
C ASN A 56 7.16 12.37 12.92
N VAL A 57 6.85 13.05 11.83
CA VAL A 57 7.76 13.25 10.70
C VAL A 57 8.13 14.73 10.61
N SER A 58 9.39 15.07 10.33
CA SER A 58 9.74 16.48 10.11
C SER A 58 9.10 16.99 8.81
N ALA A 59 8.83 18.29 8.72
CA ALA A 59 8.25 18.89 7.52
C ALA A 59 9.14 18.66 6.27
N GLU A 60 10.46 18.68 6.45
CA GLU A 60 11.43 18.37 5.38
C GLU A 60 11.29 16.92 4.91
N ARG A 61 11.30 15.95 5.84
CA ARG A 61 11.17 14.52 5.50
C ARG A 61 9.82 14.22 4.87
N PHE A 62 8.76 14.88 5.31
CA PHE A 62 7.45 14.73 4.69
C PHE A 62 7.45 15.22 3.24
N ARG A 63 8.04 16.40 2.95
CA ARG A 63 8.20 16.88 1.56
C ARG A 63 9.01 15.91 0.70
N GLU A 64 10.10 15.38 1.23
CA GLU A 64 10.91 14.38 0.52
C GLU A 64 10.12 13.11 0.19
N GLN A 65 9.29 12.63 1.13
CA GLN A 65 8.42 11.47 0.92
C GLN A 65 7.38 11.73 -0.18
N LEU A 66 6.72 12.88 -0.18
CA LEU A 66 5.76 13.23 -1.23
C LEU A 66 6.45 13.43 -2.59
N ALA A 67 7.63 14.06 -2.60
CA ALA A 67 8.44 14.19 -3.80
C ALA A 67 8.89 12.83 -4.35
N TYR A 68 9.20 11.87 -3.47
CA TYR A 68 9.49 10.50 -3.88
C TYR A 68 8.30 9.86 -4.60
N LEU A 69 7.06 10.04 -4.11
CA LEU A 69 5.86 9.55 -4.79
C LEU A 69 5.74 10.13 -6.20
N MET A 70 5.93 11.45 -6.32
CA MET A 70 5.86 12.18 -7.60
C MET A 70 6.92 11.69 -8.59
N ILE A 71 8.20 11.68 -8.19
CA ILE A 71 9.34 11.33 -9.06
C ILE A 71 9.27 9.89 -9.53
N ASN A 72 8.68 8.99 -8.73
CA ASN A 72 8.56 7.56 -9.06
C ASN A 72 7.22 7.18 -9.71
N ASN A 73 6.40 8.17 -10.10
CA ASN A 73 5.12 8.02 -10.78
C ASN A 73 4.09 7.19 -9.99
N TYR A 74 4.03 7.35 -8.67
CA TYR A 74 2.95 6.82 -7.86
C TYR A 74 1.65 7.58 -8.12
N GLN A 75 0.53 6.87 -8.08
CA GLN A 75 -0.80 7.45 -8.27
C GLN A 75 -1.45 7.63 -6.90
N VAL A 76 -1.43 8.85 -6.38
CA VAL A 76 -2.08 9.15 -5.09
C VAL A 76 -3.59 9.29 -5.32
N ILE A 77 -4.36 8.37 -4.76
CA ILE A 77 -5.83 8.34 -4.86
C ILE A 77 -6.47 8.61 -3.49
N SER A 78 -7.73 9.05 -3.50
CA SER A 78 -8.45 9.26 -2.24
C SER A 78 -8.88 7.92 -1.61
N VAL A 79 -9.16 7.93 -0.29
CA VAL A 79 -9.80 6.78 0.38
C VAL A 79 -11.14 6.45 -0.29
N SER A 80 -11.90 7.46 -0.72
CA SER A 80 -13.17 7.27 -1.43
C SER A 80 -13.00 6.52 -2.76
N ASP A 81 -11.98 6.86 -3.55
CA ASP A 81 -11.67 6.15 -4.80
C ASP A 81 -11.27 4.69 -4.52
N LEU A 82 -10.48 4.46 -3.48
CA LEU A 82 -10.11 3.11 -3.06
C LEU A 82 -11.34 2.28 -2.65
N VAL A 83 -12.23 2.84 -1.82
CA VAL A 83 -13.47 2.17 -1.40
C VAL A 83 -14.35 1.85 -2.60
N SER A 84 -14.58 2.83 -3.48
CA SER A 84 -15.34 2.66 -4.72
C SER A 84 -14.75 1.54 -5.59
N ALA A 85 -13.43 1.48 -5.73
CA ALA A 85 -12.77 0.44 -6.52
C ALA A 85 -12.97 -0.96 -5.94
N ILE A 86 -12.94 -1.09 -4.61
CA ILE A 86 -13.20 -2.35 -3.91
C ILE A 86 -14.67 -2.77 -4.10
N GLU A 87 -15.61 -1.85 -3.89
CA GLU A 87 -17.05 -2.13 -3.97
C GLU A 87 -17.49 -2.53 -5.39
N HIS A 88 -16.99 -1.82 -6.39
CA HIS A 88 -17.34 -2.06 -7.79
C HIS A 88 -16.42 -3.04 -8.50
N LYS A 89 -15.42 -3.59 -7.80
CA LYS A 89 -14.41 -4.51 -8.35
C LYS A 89 -13.70 -3.95 -9.58
N THR A 90 -13.46 -2.64 -9.60
CA THR A 90 -12.71 -1.98 -10.67
C THR A 90 -11.21 -2.03 -10.37
N PRO A 91 -10.36 -2.16 -11.39
CA PRO A 91 -8.91 -2.17 -11.18
C PRO A 91 -8.45 -0.83 -10.60
N LEU A 92 -7.52 -0.89 -9.64
CA LEU A 92 -6.80 0.28 -9.16
C LEU A 92 -5.72 0.70 -10.16
N PRO A 93 -5.31 1.97 -10.17
CA PRO A 93 -4.14 2.39 -10.93
C PRO A 93 -2.88 1.60 -10.49
N ASP A 94 -1.98 1.36 -11.43
CA ASP A 94 -0.65 0.86 -11.08
C ASP A 94 0.04 1.85 -10.14
N LYS A 95 0.76 1.32 -9.13
CA LYS A 95 1.41 2.11 -8.08
C LYS A 95 0.46 3.03 -7.31
N ALA A 96 -0.76 2.56 -7.03
CA ALA A 96 -1.71 3.28 -6.20
C ALA A 96 -1.19 3.48 -4.77
N VAL A 97 -1.29 4.71 -4.27
CA VAL A 97 -0.99 5.09 -2.88
C VAL A 97 -2.15 5.88 -2.31
N VAL A 98 -2.47 5.63 -1.05
CA VAL A 98 -3.43 6.42 -0.26
C VAL A 98 -2.68 7.04 0.91
N ILE A 99 -2.94 8.31 1.19
CA ILE A 99 -2.38 9.04 2.33
C ILE A 99 -3.45 9.20 3.39
N THR A 100 -3.23 8.63 4.57
CA THR A 100 -4.09 8.81 5.75
C THR A 100 -3.33 9.46 6.90
N ILE A 101 -4.04 10.25 7.68
CA ILE A 101 -3.50 10.97 8.83
C ILE A 101 -4.45 10.75 10.02
N ASP A 102 -3.93 10.31 11.15
CA ASP A 102 -4.75 9.98 12.31
C ASP A 102 -4.77 11.12 13.34
N ASP A 103 -5.70 11.01 14.30
CA ASP A 103 -5.89 11.83 15.50
C ASP A 103 -6.33 13.29 15.30
N GLY A 104 -6.00 13.92 14.18
CA GLY A 104 -6.36 15.32 13.91
C GLY A 104 -5.57 16.33 14.76
N TYR A 105 -4.26 16.10 14.93
CA TYR A 105 -3.38 17.04 15.62
C TYR A 105 -3.30 18.39 14.89
N ARG A 106 -2.98 19.44 15.65
CA ARG A 106 -2.86 20.79 15.11
C ARG A 106 -1.82 20.91 13.98
N SER A 107 -0.75 20.12 14.05
CA SER A 107 0.28 20.05 13.00
C SER A 107 -0.23 19.54 11.65
N VAL A 108 -1.37 18.83 11.61
CA VAL A 108 -2.01 18.43 10.34
C VAL A 108 -2.40 19.67 9.54
N PHE A 109 -3.07 20.63 10.17
CA PHE A 109 -3.46 21.88 9.53
C PHE A 109 -2.28 22.83 9.32
N ASP A 110 -1.47 23.03 10.35
CA ASP A 110 -0.43 24.06 10.32
C ASP A 110 0.77 23.69 9.42
N VAL A 111 1.02 22.40 9.20
CA VAL A 111 2.21 21.90 8.48
C VAL A 111 1.85 21.01 7.30
N ALA A 112 1.08 19.93 7.51
CA ALA A 112 0.85 18.94 6.46
C ALA A 112 -0.06 19.45 5.35
N TRP A 113 -1.15 20.14 5.69
CA TRP A 113 -2.14 20.68 4.76
C TRP A 113 -1.54 21.55 3.65
N PRO A 114 -0.79 22.63 3.93
CA PRO A 114 -0.21 23.46 2.87
C PRO A 114 0.81 22.69 2.01
N ILE A 115 1.51 21.71 2.59
CA ILE A 115 2.43 20.86 1.84
C ILE A 115 1.63 19.96 0.89
N LEU A 116 0.63 19.22 1.36
CA LEU A 116 -0.20 18.34 0.55
C LEU A 116 -0.92 19.10 -0.58
N GLN A 117 -1.43 20.30 -0.30
CA GLN A 117 -2.00 21.20 -1.31
C GLN A 117 -1.00 21.54 -2.41
N SER A 118 0.26 21.81 -2.08
CA SER A 118 1.30 22.11 -3.08
C SER A 118 1.63 20.94 -4.01
N PHE A 119 1.40 19.69 -3.57
CA PHE A 119 1.54 18.49 -4.40
C PHE A 119 0.23 18.11 -5.13
N GLY A 120 -0.90 18.73 -4.78
CA GLY A 120 -2.21 18.36 -5.31
C GLY A 120 -2.64 16.94 -4.92
N TYR A 121 -2.14 16.42 -3.80
CA TYR A 121 -2.42 15.05 -3.37
C TYR A 121 -3.67 14.96 -2.50
N PRO A 122 -4.61 14.06 -2.82
CA PRO A 122 -5.71 13.76 -1.91
C PRO A 122 -5.19 13.05 -0.67
N PHE A 123 -5.84 13.31 0.46
CA PHE A 123 -5.57 12.64 1.72
C PHE A 123 -6.84 12.56 2.56
N THR A 124 -6.79 11.79 3.64
CA THR A 124 -7.91 11.65 4.59
C THR A 124 -7.40 11.79 6.01
N VAL A 125 -8.11 12.55 6.83
CA VAL A 125 -7.84 12.68 8.26
C VAL A 125 -8.88 11.90 9.06
N PHE A 126 -8.44 10.93 9.86
CA PHE A 126 -9.29 10.20 10.80
C PHE A 126 -9.27 10.89 12.17
N LEU A 127 -10.35 11.61 12.49
CA LEU A 127 -10.39 12.53 13.61
C LEU A 127 -10.64 11.84 14.96
N TYR A 128 -9.83 12.16 15.95
CA TYR A 128 -10.18 11.90 17.35
C TYR A 128 -11.11 13.01 17.87
N VAL A 129 -12.42 12.81 17.65
CA VAL A 129 -13.50 13.79 17.95
C VAL A 129 -13.40 14.37 19.36
N LYS A 130 -13.21 13.53 20.38
CA LYS A 130 -13.09 13.99 21.78
C LYS A 130 -11.85 14.87 22.01
N GLY A 131 -10.77 14.63 21.25
CA GLY A 131 -9.58 15.48 21.28
C GLY A 131 -9.88 16.89 20.76
N ILE A 132 -10.57 16.98 19.63
CA ILE A 132 -10.99 18.25 19.02
C ILE A 132 -12.00 18.99 19.92
N ASP A 133 -13.01 18.29 20.43
CA ASP A 133 -14.04 18.86 21.32
C ASP A 133 -13.46 19.40 22.64
N SER A 134 -12.28 18.93 23.05
CA SER A 134 -11.63 19.42 24.27
C SER A 134 -11.16 20.89 24.18
N GLY A 135 -11.06 21.45 22.97
CA GLY A 135 -10.49 22.78 22.74
C GLY A 135 -8.98 22.88 23.04
N SER A 136 -8.31 21.75 23.25
CA SER A 136 -6.87 21.69 23.48
C SER A 136 -6.11 22.17 22.25
N GLN A 137 -5.07 22.97 22.47
CA GLN A 137 -4.17 23.46 21.42
C GLN A 137 -3.37 22.35 20.72
N ALA A 138 -3.41 21.12 21.26
CA ALA A 138 -2.77 19.97 20.63
C ALA A 138 -3.52 19.48 19.37
N TYR A 139 -4.82 19.75 19.27
CA TYR A 139 -5.69 19.28 18.18
C TYR A 139 -6.12 20.44 17.28
N MET A 140 -6.58 20.11 16.07
CA MET A 140 -7.27 21.07 15.22
C MET A 140 -8.55 21.58 15.87
N THR A 141 -9.00 22.77 15.49
CA THR A 141 -10.35 23.25 15.79
C THR A 141 -11.35 22.71 14.76
N TRP A 142 -12.64 22.73 15.10
CA TRP A 142 -13.69 22.39 14.13
C TRP A 142 -13.75 23.33 12.91
N ASP A 143 -13.30 24.59 13.06
CA ASP A 143 -13.17 25.50 11.91
C ASP A 143 -12.06 25.03 10.96
N GLN A 144 -10.90 24.63 11.51
CA GLN A 144 -9.80 24.08 10.72
C GLN A 144 -10.16 22.76 10.04
N VAL A 145 -11.02 21.94 10.65
CA VAL A 145 -11.51 20.70 10.05
C VAL A 145 -12.47 20.95 8.88
N ARG A 146 -13.18 22.08 8.87
CA ARG A 146 -14.17 22.42 7.83
C ARG A 146 -13.54 23.03 6.58
N GLU A 147 -12.38 23.67 6.72
CA GLU A 147 -11.61 24.25 5.62
C GLU A 147 -10.99 23.17 4.73
#